data_AF-A0A7T0BRQ6-F1
#
_entry.id   AF-A0A7T0BRQ6-F1
#
_cell.length_a   1.000
_cell.length_b   1.000
_cell.length_c   1.000
_cell.angle_alpha   90.00
_cell.angle_beta   90.00
_cell.angle_gamma   90.00
#
_symmetry.space_group_name_H-M   'P 1'
#
loop_
_entity.id
_entity.type
_entity.pdbx_description
1 polymer ?
#
loop_
_entity_poly.entity_id
_entity_poly.type
_entity_poly.pdbx_seq_one_letter_code
_entity_poly.pdbx_strand_id
1 'polypeptide(L)'
;MLYRKKSVNNSIKVYKFEGLKGILRRPEMYIGDTSFTGLNNCLFEIVNNSIDEALLGYCTNMNVNYSNTYCTVHDNGRGIPVNFSKNYKKFY
;
A
#
# COMPACT_ATOMS: atom_id res chain seq x y z
N MET A 1 -40.28 -19.46 38.30
CA MET A 1 -39.44 -18.28 37.97
C MET A 1 -38.91 -18.48 36.55
N LEU A 2 -39.58 -17.91 35.54
CA LEU A 2 -39.25 -18.13 34.13
C LEU A 2 -38.03 -17.28 33.73
N TYR A 3 -36.99 -17.96 33.25
CA TYR A 3 -35.80 -17.37 32.65
C TYR A 3 -36.21 -16.61 31.38
N ARG A 4 -36.02 -15.28 31.36
CA ARG A 4 -36.22 -14.45 30.17
C ARG A 4 -34.85 -14.12 29.56
N LYS A 5 -34.37 -14.97 28.64
CA LYS A 5 -33.19 -14.68 27.82
C LYS A 5 -33.55 -13.52 26.87
N LYS A 6 -32.92 -12.35 27.04
CA LYS A 6 -33.05 -11.25 26.07
C LYS A 6 -32.47 -11.72 24.74
N SER A 7 -33.33 -11.82 23.72
CA SER A 7 -32.90 -12.01 22.33
C SER A 7 -32.17 -10.75 21.86
N VAL A 8 -30.85 -10.83 21.72
CA VAL A 8 -30.04 -9.78 21.10
C VAL A 8 -30.12 -10.02 19.60
N ASN A 9 -31.06 -9.35 18.93
CA ASN A 9 -31.03 -9.21 17.47
C ASN A 9 -29.92 -8.20 17.12
N ASN A 10 -28.66 -8.64 17.14
CA ASN A 10 -27.55 -7.87 16.56
C ASN A 10 -27.20 -8.47 15.21
N SER A 11 -27.80 -7.95 14.14
CA SER A 11 -27.24 -8.08 12.81
C SER A 11 -25.81 -7.54 12.80
N ILE A 12 -24.82 -8.40 12.61
CA ILE A 12 -23.40 -8.03 12.51
C ILE A 12 -23.24 -7.20 11.22
N LYS A 13 -22.88 -5.91 11.35
CA LYS A 13 -22.50 -5.09 10.20
C LYS A 13 -21.09 -5.47 9.75
N VAL A 14 -21.00 -6.26 8.69
CA VAL A 14 -19.74 -6.61 8.03
C VAL A 14 -19.51 -5.61 6.89
N TYR A 15 -18.37 -4.91 6.93
CA TYR A 15 -17.96 -4.01 5.86
C TYR A 15 -16.92 -4.70 4.98
N LYS A 16 -17.20 -4.82 3.68
CA LYS A 16 -16.24 -5.28 2.67
C LYS A 16 -15.65 -4.04 2.00
N PHE A 17 -14.35 -3.82 2.16
CA PHE A 17 -13.63 -2.76 1.47
C PHE A 17 -13.02 -3.32 0.18
N GLU A 18 -13.27 -2.65 -0.94
CA GLU A 18 -12.69 -3.03 -2.23
C GLU A 18 -11.49 -2.13 -2.55
N GLY A 19 -10.41 -2.74 -3.02
CA GLY A 19 -9.20 -2.05 -3.48
C GLY A 19 -8.61 -1.09 -2.44
N LEU A 20 -8.30 0.13 -2.88
CA LEU A 20 -7.60 1.14 -2.08
C LEU A 20 -8.42 1.68 -0.88
N LYS A 21 -9.74 1.48 -0.86
CA LYS A 21 -10.60 1.99 0.23
C LYS A 21 -10.28 1.35 1.59
N GLY A 22 -9.78 0.11 1.58
CA GLY A 22 -9.34 -0.57 2.81
C GLY A 22 -8.07 0.06 3.38
N ILE A 23 -7.09 0.32 2.50
CA ILE A 23 -5.80 0.92 2.84
C ILE A 23 -5.99 2.32 3.41
N LEU A 24 -6.79 3.17 2.73
CA LEU A 24 -7.06 4.53 3.20
C LEU A 24 -7.77 4.57 4.57
N ARG A 25 -8.51 3.52 4.93
CA ARG A 25 -9.23 3.48 6.20
C ARG A 25 -8.38 2.98 7.37
N ARG A 26 -7.32 2.22 7.09
CA ARG A 26 -6.38 1.68 8.09
C ARG A 26 -4.95 1.72 7.54
N PRO A 27 -4.39 2.91 7.30
CA PRO A 27 -3.06 3.03 6.72
C PRO A 27 -1.98 2.40 7.61
N GLU A 28 -2.16 2.43 8.93
CA GLU A 28 -1.19 1.88 9.90
C GLU A 28 -0.94 0.38 9.68
N MET A 29 -1.92 -0.35 9.15
CA MET A 29 -1.76 -1.77 8.81
C MET A 29 -0.77 -2.00 7.65
N TYR A 30 -0.57 -1.00 6.79
CA TYR A 30 0.24 -1.10 5.58
C TYR A 30 1.56 -0.35 5.69
N ILE A 31 1.58 0.81 6.36
CA ILE A 31 2.76 1.68 6.48
C ILE A 31 3.27 1.82 7.93
N GLY A 32 2.67 1.07 8.87
CA GLY A 32 3.05 1.04 10.29
C GLY A 32 2.35 2.12 11.12
N ASP A 33 2.56 3.39 10.77
CA ASP A 33 1.89 4.54 11.40
C ASP A 33 1.69 5.68 10.39
N THR A 34 1.08 6.79 10.80
CA THR A 34 0.91 7.99 9.97
C THR A 34 1.80 9.15 10.42
N SER A 35 2.91 8.84 11.07
CA SER A 35 3.94 9.80 11.50
C SER A 35 5.06 9.88 10.45
N PHE A 36 6.17 10.53 10.79
CA PHE A 36 7.38 10.53 9.95
C PHE A 36 7.91 9.13 9.68
N THR A 37 7.74 8.18 10.60
CA THR A 37 8.15 6.78 10.39
C THR A 37 7.37 6.16 9.25
N GLY A 38 6.03 6.25 9.27
CA GLY A 38 5.20 5.77 8.17
C GLY A 38 5.46 6.47 6.85
N LEU A 39 5.74 7.78 6.88
CA LEU A 39 6.16 8.52 5.69
C LEU A 39 7.47 7.94 5.09
N ASN A 40 8.47 7.67 5.93
CA ASN A 40 9.71 7.05 5.49
C ASN A 40 9.50 5.62 4.97
N ASN A 41 8.60 4.86 5.59
CA ASN A 41 8.24 3.52 5.11
C ASN A 41 7.67 3.57 3.70
N CYS A 42 6.80 4.53 3.38
CA CYS A 42 6.31 4.73 2.00
C CYS A 42 7.47 4.94 1.01
N LEU A 43 8.49 5.72 1.39
CA LEU A 43 9.66 5.93 0.54
C LEU A 43 10.50 4.65 0.41
N PHE A 44 10.71 3.93 1.51
CA PHE A 44 11.44 2.67 1.51
C PHE A 44 10.79 1.63 0.60
N GLU A 45 9.47 1.55 0.52
CA GLU A 45 8.80 0.66 -0.44
C GLU A 45 9.20 0.95 -1.90
N ILE A 46 9.36 2.22 -2.28
CA ILE A 46 9.77 2.60 -3.64
C ILE A 46 11.26 2.31 -3.87
N VAL A 47 12.10 2.65 -2.89
CA VAL A 47 13.54 2.39 -2.95
C VAL A 47 13.82 0.89 -3.00
N ASN A 48 13.09 0.07 -2.22
CA ASN A 48 13.25 -1.38 -2.19
C ASN A 48 12.95 -2.02 -3.54
N ASN A 49 11.90 -1.59 -4.25
CA ASN A 49 11.63 -2.06 -5.61
C ASN A 49 12.81 -1.77 -6.57
N SER A 50 13.47 -0.63 -6.38
CA SER A 50 14.63 -0.25 -7.18
C SER A 50 15.89 -1.05 -6.78
N ILE A 51 16.04 -1.40 -5.50
CA ILE A 51 17.09 -2.31 -4.99
C ILE A 51 16.88 -3.72 -5.54
N ASP A 52 15.65 -4.21 -5.62
CA ASP A 52 15.34 -5.53 -6.18
C ASP A 52 15.80 -5.64 -7.64
N GLU A 53 15.59 -4.59 -8.45
CA GLU A 53 16.12 -4.54 -9.81
C GLU A 53 17.66 -4.56 -9.84
N ALA A 54 18.32 -3.92 -8.88
CA ALA A 54 19.78 -3.93 -8.77
C ALA A 54 20.32 -5.31 -8.34
N LEU A 55 19.65 -5.97 -7.39
CA LEU A 55 19.98 -7.33 -6.95
C LEU A 55 19.84 -8.36 -8.08
N LEU A 56 18.90 -8.12 -9.00
CA LEU A 56 18.72 -8.93 -10.20
C LEU A 56 19.67 -8.54 -11.36
N GLY A 57 20.53 -7.53 -11.16
CA GLY A 57 21.53 -7.09 -12.13
C GLY A 57 20.99 -6.19 -13.25
N TYR A 58 19.78 -5.66 -13.10
CA TYR A 58 19.15 -4.81 -14.10
C TYR A 58 19.28 -3.31 -13.82
N CYS A 59 19.39 -2.91 -12.56
CA CYS A 59 19.63 -1.51 -12.17
C CYS A 59 21.09 -1.34 -11.75
N THR A 60 21.74 -0.27 -12.24
CA THR A 60 23.11 0.10 -11.88
C THR A 60 23.20 1.47 -11.22
N ASN A 61 22.15 2.29 -11.37
CA ASN A 61 22.09 3.62 -10.83
C ASN A 61 20.68 3.96 -10.36
N MET A 62 20.58 4.47 -9.15
CA MET A 62 19.36 4.98 -8.56
C MET A 62 19.64 6.33 -7.92
N ASN A 63 18.71 7.27 -8.07
CA ASN A 63 18.77 8.57 -7.45
C ASN A 63 17.48 8.84 -6.66
N VAL A 64 17.64 9.31 -5.42
CA VAL A 64 16.54 9.78 -4.58
C VAL A 64 16.66 11.29 -4.41
N ASN A 65 15.71 12.02 -5.00
CA ASN A 65 15.64 13.47 -4.91
C ASN A 65 14.52 13.88 -3.96
N TYR A 66 14.86 14.70 -2.97
CA TYR A 66 13.91 15.25 -2.02
C TYR A 66 13.61 16.71 -2.37
N SER A 67 12.33 17.06 -2.27
CA SER A 67 11.82 18.42 -2.33
C SER A 67 11.06 18.71 -1.03
N ASN A 68 10.57 19.94 -0.86
CA ASN A 68 9.88 20.35 0.37
C ASN A 68 8.59 19.54 0.62
N THR A 69 7.91 19.08 -0.44
CA THR A 69 6.59 18.44 -0.34
C THR A 69 6.51 17.07 -1.00
N TYR A 70 7.56 16.62 -1.67
CA TYR A 70 7.58 15.33 -2.36
C TYR A 70 8.99 14.75 -2.43
N CYS A 71 9.06 13.45 -2.65
CA CYS A 71 10.29 12.73 -2.94
C CYS A 71 10.14 12.01 -4.29
N THR A 72 11.20 11.96 -5.08
CA THR A 72 11.25 11.23 -6.36
C THR A 72 12.36 10.20 -6.28
N VAL A 73 12.03 8.95 -6.55
CA VAL A 73 13.00 7.87 -6.74
C VAL A 73 13.05 7.57 -8.23
N HIS A 74 14.25 7.60 -8.79
CA HIS A 74 14.51 7.27 -10.19
C HIS A 74 15.56 6.17 -10.26
N ASP A 75 15.23 5.07 -10.94
CA ASP A 75 16.15 3.96 -11.23
C ASP A 75 16.31 3.77 -12.75
N ASN A 76 17.34 3.04 -13.16
CA ASN A 76 17.55 2.64 -14.54
C ASN A 76 17.35 1.13 -14.78
N GLY A 77 16.49 0.50 -13.97
CA GLY A 77 16.11 -0.89 -14.11
C GLY A 77 15.22 -1.15 -15.33
N ARG A 78 14.58 -2.32 -15.39
CA ARG A 78 13.73 -2.71 -16.54
C ARG A 78 12.46 -1.85 -16.69
N GLY A 79 12.06 -1.18 -15.61
CA GLY A 79 10.80 -0.47 -15.51
C GLY A 79 9.61 -1.39 -15.25
N ILE A 80 8.52 -0.78 -14.75
CA ILE A 80 7.26 -1.48 -14.49
C ILE A 80 6.62 -1.88 -15.82
N PRO A 81 6.15 -3.14 -15.99
CA PRO A 81 5.45 -3.56 -17.21
C PRO A 81 4.23 -2.68 -17.52
N VAL A 82 4.21 -2.06 -18.70
CA VAL A 82 3.15 -1.14 -19.13
C VAL A 82 2.03 -1.80 -19.93
N ASN A 83 2.19 -3.07 -20.31
CA ASN A 83 1.16 -3.81 -21.04
C ASN A 83 0.07 -4.26 -20.07
N PHE A 84 -1.17 -3.85 -20.32
CA PHE A 84 -2.31 -4.26 -19.52
C PHE A 84 -2.57 -5.77 -19.64
N SER A 85 -2.74 -6.45 -18.50
CA SER A 85 -3.26 -7.81 -18.50
C SER A 85 -4.74 -7.81 -18.90
N LYS A 86 -5.24 -8.93 -19.46
CA LYS A 86 -6.66 -9.10 -19.83
C LYS A 86 -7.65 -8.84 -18.66
N ASN A 87 -7.16 -8.87 -17.42
CA ASN A 87 -7.96 -8.70 -16.20
C ASN A 87 -7.79 -7.33 -15.52
N TYR A 88 -7.22 -6.34 -16.22
CA TYR A 88 -7.07 -5.01 -15.64
C TYR A 88 -8.44 -4.40 -15.28
N LYS A 89 -8.69 -4.24 -13.97
CA LYS A 89 -9.80 -3.44 -13.44
C LYS A 89 -9.23 -2.15 -12.86
N LYS A 90 -9.86 -1.03 -13.20
CA LYS A 90 -9.52 0.27 -12.62
C LYS A 90 -10.00 0.29 -11.16
N PHE A 91 -9.10 0.50 -10.21
CA PHE A 91 -9.36 0.34 -8.76
C PHE A 91 -9.73 1.63 -8.01
N TYR A 92 -10.23 2.64 -8.73
CA TYR A 92 -10.64 3.93 -8.16
C TYR A 92 -12.05 4.31 -8.57
#